data_AF-A0A1H3Q0B0-F1
#
_entry.id   AF-A0A1H3Q0B0-F1
#
_cell.length_a   1.000
_cell.length_b   1.000
_cell.length_c   1.000
_cell.angle_alpha   90.00
_cell.angle_beta   90.00
_cell.angle_gamma   90.00
#
_symmetry.space_group_name_H-M   'P 1'
#
loop_
_entity.id
_entity.type
_entity.pdbx_description
1 polymer ?
#
loop_
_entity_poly.entity_id
_entity_poly.type
_entity_poly.pdbx_seq_one_letter_code
_entity_poly.pdbx_strand_id
1 'polypeptide(L)'
;MAKIDPNLLIDQEWTGIFFPPGLEDLAFAGRLKYSPTNGLRLEFARLMSKADRDLKWTYLFGQTSTGEPLTLVGEFSARNSGCRVMNGMGYWTSTAYPFRYAIFGCHIEDTVTFDTFEFDITGAQEFFVPDVEKEGVPFSNTAVVTTQCGVGKVSVIHSGRFNLASTDLRVHFHSDNEDALDELQQSYTEIRARHPEFQPYLKKQLDFLFRFIPTKKLTIPDAVNIITSIADLFAMLFFGPAKLIYLKTFVRDEKGRPCPMVVIPSTLNDKATIERSQAKKNHHNLPLNNGDVNLGVLLSKWLTRSDRYLTIVSALQSKVSVISNHQIHGDIVLAATQLEGIAKEAGKNADKVKFQYGIDNHASEKLQTHLSRLLDCAPKDIGKKISDLRNDIAHVGRSKTLLNKLGSSAESVGDIRFR
;
A
#
# COMPACT_ATOMS: atom_id res chain seq x y z
N MET A 1 14.05 20.41 -12.81
CA MET A 1 12.72 20.43 -12.18
C MET A 1 12.70 19.39 -11.07
N ALA A 2 12.46 19.80 -9.83
CA ALA A 2 12.32 18.85 -8.72
C ALA A 2 11.02 18.05 -8.97
N LYS A 3 11.17 16.76 -9.27
CA LYS A 3 10.05 15.86 -9.52
C LYS A 3 9.36 15.60 -8.17
N ILE A 4 8.03 15.70 -8.12
CA ILE A 4 7.25 15.33 -6.93
C ILE A 4 7.63 13.90 -6.54
N ASP A 5 8.01 13.70 -5.27
CA ASP A 5 8.29 12.36 -4.77
C ASP A 5 6.95 11.62 -4.61
N PRO A 6 6.71 10.54 -5.35
CA PRO A 6 5.44 9.85 -5.28
C PRO A 6 5.29 9.02 -4.00
N ASN A 7 6.32 8.90 -3.14
CA ASN A 7 6.31 8.04 -1.97
C ASN A 7 5.37 8.54 -0.86
N LEU A 8 4.28 7.81 -0.63
CA LEU A 8 3.24 8.06 0.36
C LEU A 8 3.63 7.64 1.77
N LEU A 9 4.82 7.09 1.99
CA LEU A 9 5.26 6.62 3.30
C LEU A 9 6.32 7.52 3.94
N ILE A 10 6.54 8.71 3.36
CA ILE A 10 7.46 9.73 3.87
C ILE A 10 6.74 11.06 4.04
N ASP A 11 7.30 11.91 4.88
CA ASP A 11 6.83 13.28 5.07
C ASP A 11 7.24 14.12 3.86
N GLN A 12 6.31 14.93 3.37
CA GLN A 12 6.53 15.81 2.23
C GLN A 12 5.94 17.19 2.49
N GLU A 13 6.57 18.22 1.93
CA GLU A 13 6.14 19.60 2.06
C GLU A 13 6.27 20.33 0.72
N TRP A 14 5.23 21.08 0.37
CA TRP A 14 5.18 21.94 -0.81
C TRP A 14 4.65 23.31 -0.42
N THR A 15 5.41 24.35 -0.74
CA THR A 15 4.95 25.73 -0.66
C THR A 15 4.37 26.15 -2.00
N GLY A 16 3.33 26.97 -1.99
CA GLY A 16 2.67 27.38 -3.23
C GLY A 16 1.61 28.44 -3.05
N ILE A 17 0.96 28.76 -4.15
CA ILE A 17 -0.21 29.63 -4.21
C ILE A 17 -1.43 28.74 -4.47
N PHE A 18 -2.51 28.97 -3.74
CA PHE A 18 -3.76 28.24 -3.85
C PHE A 18 -4.92 29.20 -4.10
N PHE A 19 -5.88 28.79 -4.91
CA PHE A 19 -7.01 29.62 -5.30
C PHE A 19 -8.23 28.77 -5.67
N PRO A 20 -9.45 29.28 -5.51
CA PRO A 20 -10.64 28.61 -6.01
C PRO A 20 -10.69 28.60 -7.54
N PRO A 21 -11.39 27.62 -8.15
CA PRO A 21 -11.52 27.53 -9.61
C PRO A 21 -12.14 28.81 -10.19
N GLY A 22 -11.49 29.37 -11.21
CA GLY A 22 -11.93 30.60 -11.90
C GLY A 22 -11.80 31.89 -11.09
N LEU A 23 -11.16 31.86 -9.91
CA LEU A 23 -11.03 33.00 -8.99
C LEU A 23 -9.57 33.19 -8.54
N GLU A 24 -8.68 33.37 -9.51
CA GLU A 24 -7.23 33.57 -9.30
C GLU A 24 -6.91 34.84 -8.49
N ASP A 25 -7.78 35.84 -8.53
CA ASP A 25 -7.72 37.07 -7.73
C ASP A 25 -7.83 36.81 -6.22
N LEU A 26 -8.50 35.71 -5.84
CA LEU A 26 -8.63 35.22 -4.47
C LEU A 26 -7.47 34.32 -4.03
N ALA A 27 -6.40 34.26 -4.81
CA ALA A 27 -5.21 33.51 -4.48
C ALA A 27 -4.60 33.88 -3.13
N PHE A 28 -4.09 32.86 -2.44
CA PHE A 28 -3.38 32.99 -1.17
C PHE A 28 -2.18 32.04 -1.13
N ALA A 29 -1.13 32.46 -0.43
CA ALA A 29 0.02 31.61 -0.18
C ALA A 29 -0.33 30.55 0.86
N GLY A 30 0.21 29.35 0.68
CA GLY A 30 0.04 28.25 1.62
C GLY A 30 1.20 27.28 1.59
N ARG A 31 1.19 26.39 2.57
CA ARG A 31 2.15 25.30 2.72
C ARG A 31 1.38 24.01 2.89
N LEU A 32 1.43 23.17 1.88
CA LEU A 32 0.84 21.85 1.86
C LEU A 32 1.84 20.86 2.48
N LYS A 33 1.42 20.15 3.51
CA LYS A 33 2.19 19.11 4.17
C LYS A 33 1.47 17.79 4.02
N TYR A 34 2.21 16.75 3.71
CA TYR A 34 1.74 15.38 3.78
C TYR A 34 2.61 14.61 4.77
N SER A 35 1.98 13.82 5.62
CA SER A 35 2.66 12.70 6.29
C SER A 35 1.73 11.50 6.32
N PRO A 36 2.26 10.26 6.32
CA PRO A 36 1.44 9.06 6.46
C PRO A 36 0.68 8.97 7.80
N THR A 37 1.05 9.82 8.77
CA THR A 37 0.48 9.87 10.12
C THR A 37 -0.57 10.96 10.31
N ASN A 38 -0.42 12.10 9.63
CA ASN A 38 -1.32 13.26 9.78
C ASN A 38 -2.18 13.52 8.53
N GLY A 39 -1.90 12.82 7.44
CA GLY A 39 -2.56 12.98 6.16
C GLY A 39 -2.14 14.28 5.47
N LEU A 40 -3.00 14.75 4.57
CA LEU A 40 -2.76 15.94 3.76
C LEU A 40 -3.32 17.19 4.44
N ARG A 41 -2.46 18.15 4.74
CA ARG A 41 -2.77 19.35 5.53
C ARG A 41 -2.28 20.62 4.86
N LEU A 42 -3.14 21.62 4.76
CA LEU A 42 -2.78 22.95 4.29
C LEU A 42 -2.64 23.90 5.47
N GLU A 43 -1.46 24.49 5.60
CA GLU A 43 -1.19 25.66 6.43
C GLU A 43 -1.37 26.91 5.57
N PHE A 44 -2.15 27.88 6.03
CA PHE A 44 -2.40 29.12 5.29
C PHE A 44 -2.73 30.30 6.21
N ALA A 45 -2.54 31.50 5.66
CA ALA A 45 -3.06 32.75 6.20
C ALA A 45 -3.68 33.55 5.05
N ARG A 46 -4.98 33.86 5.16
CA ARG A 46 -5.73 34.60 4.13
C ARG A 46 -6.36 35.84 4.75
N LEU A 47 -6.17 36.99 4.11
CA LEU A 47 -6.78 38.26 4.53
C LEU A 47 -8.31 38.13 4.58
N MET A 48 -8.92 38.59 5.68
CA MET A 48 -10.37 38.57 5.86
C MET A 48 -11.11 39.42 4.82
N SER A 49 -10.53 40.55 4.41
CA SER A 49 -11.08 41.41 3.36
C SER A 49 -11.13 40.74 1.98
N LYS A 50 -10.37 39.66 1.76
CA LYS A 50 -10.44 38.84 0.55
C LYS A 50 -11.36 37.63 0.72
N ALA A 51 -12.04 37.47 1.87
CA ALA A 51 -12.87 36.32 2.20
C ALA A 51 -14.38 36.61 2.12
N ASP A 52 -14.77 37.76 1.56
CA ASP A 52 -16.16 38.27 1.53
C ASP A 52 -17.19 37.44 0.75
N ARG A 53 -16.82 36.28 0.22
CA ARG A 53 -17.78 35.33 -0.37
C ARG A 53 -17.79 34.07 0.50
N ASP A 54 -18.94 33.77 1.11
CA ASP A 54 -19.27 32.52 1.84
C ASP A 54 -19.26 31.29 0.89
N LEU A 55 -18.23 31.15 0.07
CA LEU A 55 -18.10 30.07 -0.88
C LEU A 55 -17.36 28.94 -0.19
N LYS A 56 -18.13 27.91 0.17
CA LYS A 56 -17.57 26.58 0.38
C LYS A 56 -17.16 26.05 -0.97
N TRP A 57 -15.90 25.68 -1.12
CA TRP A 57 -15.37 25.04 -2.32
C TRP A 57 -15.11 23.57 -2.05
N THR A 58 -15.32 22.69 -3.03
CA THR A 58 -15.03 21.25 -2.89
C THR A 58 -13.60 20.90 -3.30
N TYR A 59 -12.90 21.83 -3.96
CA TYR A 59 -11.50 21.74 -4.31
C TYR A 59 -10.87 23.14 -4.48
N LEU A 60 -9.55 23.17 -4.49
CA LEU A 60 -8.72 24.32 -4.82
C LEU A 60 -7.74 23.95 -5.92
N PHE A 61 -7.45 24.90 -6.80
CA PHE A 61 -6.27 24.85 -7.65
C PHE A 61 -5.08 25.42 -6.90
N GLY A 62 -3.89 24.96 -7.28
CA GLY A 62 -2.66 25.50 -6.76
C GLY A 62 -1.49 25.35 -7.71
N GLN A 63 -0.44 26.08 -7.41
CA GLN A 63 0.83 25.98 -8.10
C GLN A 63 1.94 25.98 -7.05
N THR A 64 2.81 24.97 -7.08
CA THR A 64 3.96 24.91 -6.19
C THR A 64 4.95 26.01 -6.51
N SER A 65 5.86 26.29 -5.58
CA SER A 65 6.98 27.21 -5.77
C SER A 65 7.94 26.78 -6.90
N THR A 66 7.91 25.51 -7.31
CA THR A 66 8.65 25.00 -8.48
C THR A 66 7.88 25.14 -9.79
N GLY A 67 6.67 25.71 -9.75
CA GLY A 67 5.79 25.90 -10.92
C GLY A 67 4.88 24.72 -11.24
N GLU A 68 4.89 23.66 -10.43
CA GLU A 68 4.09 22.45 -10.67
C GLU A 68 2.61 22.73 -10.34
N PRO A 69 1.67 22.58 -11.30
CA PRO A 69 0.25 22.73 -11.01
C PRO A 69 -0.26 21.57 -10.17
N LEU A 70 -1.23 21.83 -9.30
CA LEU A 70 -1.89 20.80 -8.49
C LEU A 70 -3.35 21.14 -8.22
N THR A 71 -4.14 20.11 -7.93
CA THR A 71 -5.52 20.22 -7.44
C THR A 71 -5.60 19.63 -6.05
N LEU A 72 -6.10 20.39 -5.07
CA LEU A 72 -6.43 19.92 -3.72
C LEU A 72 -7.92 19.66 -3.61
N VAL A 73 -8.31 18.43 -3.26
CA VAL A 73 -9.73 18.06 -3.17
C VAL A 73 -10.15 17.85 -1.71
N GLY A 74 -11.22 18.50 -1.31
CA GLY A 74 -11.73 18.56 0.06
C GLY A 74 -12.54 19.84 0.26
N GLU A 75 -13.58 19.79 1.12
CA GLU A 75 -14.35 20.98 1.46
C GLU A 75 -13.41 22.02 2.09
N PHE A 76 -13.34 23.20 1.48
CA PHE A 76 -12.53 24.31 1.95
C PHE A 76 -13.42 25.52 2.25
N SER A 77 -13.26 26.05 3.46
CA SER A 77 -13.79 27.34 3.88
C SER A 77 -12.81 27.99 4.84
N ALA A 78 -12.28 29.15 4.44
CA ALA A 78 -11.36 29.93 5.29
C ALA A 78 -12.04 30.39 6.59
N ARG A 79 -13.35 30.69 6.55
CA ARG A 79 -14.13 31.15 7.71
C ARG A 79 -14.30 30.08 8.78
N ASN A 80 -14.29 28.80 8.40
CA ASN A 80 -14.33 27.68 9.32
C ASN A 80 -12.97 27.40 9.99
N SER A 81 -11.97 28.26 9.74
CA SER A 81 -10.63 28.16 10.32
C SER A 81 -10.45 29.15 11.48
N GLY A 82 -9.29 29.11 12.14
CA GLY A 82 -8.95 30.08 13.17
C GLY A 82 -8.91 31.51 12.63
N CYS A 83 -9.16 32.49 13.51
CA CYS A 83 -9.03 33.92 13.22
C CYS A 83 -7.80 34.46 13.97
N ARG A 84 -7.01 35.29 13.30
CA ARG A 84 -5.92 36.04 13.93
C ARG A 84 -5.93 37.49 13.46
N VAL A 85 -5.91 38.42 14.41
CA VAL A 85 -5.72 39.84 14.14
C VAL A 85 -4.30 40.22 14.56
N MET A 86 -3.52 40.76 13.64
CA MET A 86 -2.19 41.28 13.94
C MET A 86 -2.01 42.63 13.23
N ASN A 87 -1.52 43.62 13.96
CA ASN A 87 -1.22 44.96 13.44
C ASN A 87 -2.39 45.60 12.67
N GLY A 88 -3.63 45.44 13.19
CA GLY A 88 -4.84 45.99 12.56
C GLY A 88 -5.36 45.22 11.34
N MET A 89 -4.70 44.12 10.94
CA MET A 89 -5.14 43.26 9.84
C MET A 89 -5.70 41.94 10.37
N GLY A 90 -6.90 41.59 9.90
CA GLY A 90 -7.55 40.30 10.19
C GLY A 90 -7.20 39.23 9.16
N TYR A 91 -6.86 38.04 9.65
CA TYR A 91 -6.56 36.87 8.84
C TYR A 91 -7.38 35.66 9.29
N TRP A 92 -7.89 34.91 8.31
CA TRP A 92 -8.26 33.51 8.50
C TRP A 92 -7.00 32.67 8.40
N THR A 93 -6.73 31.87 9.43
CA THR A 93 -5.50 31.08 9.53
C THR A 93 -5.80 29.64 9.92
N SER A 94 -5.09 28.71 9.31
CA SER A 94 -5.03 27.32 9.78
C SER A 94 -3.60 26.83 9.70
N THR A 95 -3.18 26.05 10.68
CA THR A 95 -1.89 25.36 10.67
C THR A 95 -2.00 23.92 10.13
N ALA A 96 -3.23 23.39 9.99
CA ALA A 96 -3.46 21.99 9.63
C ALA A 96 -4.84 21.73 9.00
N TYR A 97 -5.23 22.52 7.99
CA TYR A 97 -6.52 22.34 7.33
C TYR A 97 -6.56 21.03 6.51
N PRO A 98 -7.48 20.09 6.77
CA PRO A 98 -7.51 18.80 6.08
C PRO A 98 -7.94 18.90 4.61
N PHE A 99 -7.32 18.07 3.77
CA PHE A 99 -7.81 17.74 2.43
C PHE A 99 -7.91 16.23 2.26
N ARG A 100 -8.76 15.75 1.36
CA ARG A 100 -8.94 14.32 1.08
C ARG A 100 -7.80 13.76 0.24
N TYR A 101 -7.36 14.53 -0.77
CA TYR A 101 -6.22 14.16 -1.61
C TYR A 101 -5.69 15.36 -2.40
N ALA A 102 -4.49 15.22 -2.97
CA ALA A 102 -3.93 16.11 -3.97
C ALA A 102 -3.64 15.36 -5.27
N ILE A 103 -3.78 16.05 -6.41
CA ILE A 103 -3.32 15.57 -7.71
C ILE A 103 -2.33 16.57 -8.27
N PHE A 104 -1.11 16.14 -8.56
CA PHE A 104 -0.06 16.97 -9.15
C PHE A 104 0.02 16.76 -10.66
N GLY A 105 0.34 17.84 -11.38
CA GLY A 105 0.55 17.89 -12.83
C GLY A 105 -0.60 18.52 -13.62
N CYS A 106 -1.73 18.84 -12.98
CA CYS A 106 -2.84 19.54 -13.63
C CYS A 106 -3.82 20.23 -12.66
N HIS A 107 -4.58 21.18 -13.21
CA HIS A 107 -5.80 21.74 -12.61
C HIS A 107 -7.00 21.02 -13.19
N ILE A 108 -7.69 20.25 -12.34
CA ILE A 108 -8.82 19.41 -12.74
C ILE A 108 -9.92 19.47 -11.69
N GLU A 109 -11.16 19.33 -12.12
CA GLU A 109 -12.31 19.30 -11.20
C GLU A 109 -12.33 18.00 -10.39
N ASP A 110 -12.96 18.04 -9.21
CA ASP A 110 -13.09 16.90 -8.31
C ASP A 110 -14.01 15.78 -8.86
N THR A 111 -14.79 16.08 -9.91
CA THR A 111 -15.66 15.14 -10.62
C THR A 111 -14.96 14.37 -11.75
N VAL A 112 -13.70 14.73 -12.08
CA VAL A 112 -12.95 14.08 -13.15
C VAL A 112 -12.72 12.61 -12.83
N THR A 113 -12.93 11.77 -13.84
CA THR A 113 -12.77 10.31 -13.74
C THR A 113 -11.65 9.82 -14.63
N PHE A 114 -10.99 8.75 -14.21
CA PHE A 114 -9.79 8.21 -14.83
C PHE A 114 -9.95 6.75 -15.21
N ASP A 115 -9.24 6.33 -16.26
CA ASP A 115 -9.32 4.99 -16.86
C ASP A 115 -8.15 4.08 -16.51
N THR A 116 -7.11 4.60 -15.86
CA THR A 116 -5.88 3.87 -15.58
C THR A 116 -5.23 4.37 -14.30
N PHE A 117 -4.85 3.45 -13.43
CA PHE A 117 -4.13 3.72 -12.19
C PHE A 117 -2.88 2.85 -12.13
N GLU A 118 -1.76 3.42 -11.68
CA GLU A 118 -0.53 2.69 -11.40
C GLU A 118 -0.12 2.91 -9.95
N PHE A 119 0.23 1.83 -9.26
CA PHE A 119 0.57 1.88 -7.85
C PHE A 119 1.51 0.76 -7.43
N ASP A 120 2.05 0.89 -6.22
CA ASP A 120 2.91 -0.11 -5.59
C ASP A 120 2.52 -0.29 -4.12
N ILE A 121 2.77 -1.48 -3.58
CA ILE A 121 2.41 -1.89 -2.22
C ILE A 121 3.65 -2.43 -1.50
N THR A 122 3.82 -2.08 -0.23
CA THR A 122 5.00 -2.49 0.54
C THR A 122 5.21 -3.99 0.60
N GLY A 123 6.36 -4.43 0.10
CA GLY A 123 6.75 -5.84 0.06
C GLY A 123 6.10 -6.66 -1.05
N ALA A 124 5.31 -6.05 -1.94
CA ALA A 124 4.74 -6.74 -3.09
C ALA A 124 5.82 -7.37 -3.99
N GLN A 125 6.99 -6.74 -4.11
CA GLN A 125 8.09 -7.33 -4.87
C GLN A 125 8.54 -8.70 -4.32
N GLU A 126 8.73 -8.81 -3.01
CA GLU A 126 9.14 -10.05 -2.35
C GLU A 126 8.09 -11.16 -2.54
N PHE A 127 6.83 -10.83 -2.85
CA PHE A 127 5.83 -11.84 -3.22
C PHE A 127 6.12 -12.49 -4.59
N PHE A 128 6.68 -11.74 -5.53
CA PHE A 128 6.96 -12.22 -6.89
C PHE A 128 8.35 -12.82 -7.02
N VAL A 129 9.38 -12.10 -6.55
CA VAL A 129 10.78 -12.48 -6.70
C VAL A 129 11.57 -12.01 -5.48
N PRO A 130 12.49 -12.83 -4.94
CA PRO A 130 13.43 -12.38 -3.91
C PRO A 130 14.21 -11.14 -4.37
N ASP A 131 14.38 -10.16 -3.49
CA ASP A 131 15.11 -8.93 -3.81
C ASP A 131 16.54 -9.19 -4.30
N VAL A 132 17.20 -10.25 -3.79
CA VAL A 132 18.53 -10.68 -4.21
C VAL A 132 18.59 -11.29 -5.62
N GLU A 133 17.46 -11.77 -6.15
CA GLU A 133 17.38 -12.41 -7.48
C GLU A 133 16.84 -11.45 -8.56
N LYS A 134 16.41 -10.26 -8.14
CA LYS A 134 15.81 -9.23 -9.01
C LYS A 134 16.69 -8.84 -10.19
N GLU A 135 18.00 -8.81 -9.99
CA GLU A 135 18.97 -8.50 -11.04
C GLU A 135 19.01 -9.57 -12.13
N GLY A 136 18.71 -10.83 -11.80
CA GLY A 136 18.64 -11.94 -12.75
C GLY A 136 17.35 -11.98 -13.58
N VAL A 137 16.28 -11.28 -13.15
CA VAL A 137 14.98 -11.33 -13.85
C VAL A 137 15.03 -10.55 -15.17
N PRO A 138 14.76 -11.19 -16.33
CA PRO A 138 14.67 -10.47 -17.59
C PRO A 138 13.53 -9.45 -17.56
N PHE A 139 13.80 -8.24 -18.08
CA PHE A 139 12.72 -7.29 -18.30
C PHE A 139 11.76 -7.82 -19.37
N SER A 140 10.47 -7.59 -19.17
CA SER A 140 9.44 -7.91 -20.14
C SER A 140 8.43 -6.78 -20.24
N ASN A 141 8.02 -6.49 -21.47
CA ASN A 141 6.90 -5.58 -21.75
C ASN A 141 5.53 -6.22 -21.49
N THR A 142 5.49 -7.55 -21.30
CA THR A 142 4.27 -8.26 -20.92
C THR A 142 4.07 -8.21 -19.42
N ALA A 143 2.81 -8.18 -19.00
CA ALA A 143 2.47 -8.28 -17.58
C ALA A 143 2.90 -9.64 -17.01
N VAL A 144 3.45 -9.62 -15.79
CA VAL A 144 3.82 -10.79 -14.98
C VAL A 144 2.57 -11.58 -14.59
N VAL A 145 1.56 -10.85 -14.12
CA VAL A 145 0.23 -11.37 -13.80
C VAL A 145 -0.79 -10.47 -14.45
N THR A 146 -1.86 -11.05 -14.98
CA THR A 146 -3.03 -10.30 -15.44
C THR A 146 -4.29 -11.04 -15.03
N THR A 147 -5.20 -10.33 -14.39
CA THR A 147 -6.51 -10.86 -14.04
C THR A 147 -7.62 -9.88 -14.42
N GLN A 148 -8.71 -10.44 -14.92
CA GLN A 148 -9.96 -9.71 -15.07
C GLN A 148 -10.83 -9.99 -13.85
N CYS A 149 -11.25 -8.94 -13.16
CA CYS A 149 -12.19 -9.00 -12.05
C CYS A 149 -13.44 -8.15 -12.37
N GLY A 150 -14.48 -8.25 -11.53
CA GLY A 150 -15.74 -7.53 -11.74
C GLY A 150 -15.57 -6.00 -11.78
N VAL A 151 -14.56 -5.47 -11.09
CA VAL A 151 -14.28 -4.03 -11.00
C VAL A 151 -13.30 -3.53 -12.08
N GLY A 152 -12.61 -4.42 -12.79
CA GLY A 152 -11.62 -4.03 -13.81
C GLY A 152 -10.59 -5.09 -14.13
N LYS A 153 -9.53 -4.68 -14.80
CA LYS A 153 -8.34 -5.48 -15.06
C LYS A 153 -7.24 -5.05 -14.10
N VAL A 154 -6.68 -6.00 -13.37
CA VAL A 154 -5.48 -5.79 -12.54
C VAL A 154 -4.33 -6.54 -13.19
N SER A 155 -3.24 -5.84 -13.46
CA SER A 155 -2.01 -6.41 -14.00
C SER A 155 -0.83 -6.04 -13.13
N VAL A 156 0.13 -6.95 -13.01
CA VAL A 156 1.45 -6.68 -12.44
C VAL A 156 2.42 -6.56 -13.60
N ILE A 157 3.12 -5.44 -13.69
CA ILE A 157 4.02 -5.12 -14.81
C ILE A 157 5.42 -4.84 -14.28
N HIS A 158 6.41 -5.01 -15.15
CA HIS A 158 7.76 -4.56 -14.87
C HIS A 158 7.89 -3.05 -15.11
N SER A 159 8.49 -2.36 -14.16
CA SER A 159 9.01 -1.00 -14.32
C SER A 159 10.52 -1.05 -14.32
N GLY A 160 11.13 -0.92 -15.49
CA GLY A 160 12.57 -0.91 -15.64
C GLY A 160 13.11 0.52 -15.73
N ARG A 161 14.23 0.79 -15.04
CA ARG A 161 15.13 1.90 -15.35
C ARG A 161 16.34 1.34 -16.06
N PHE A 162 16.66 1.95 -17.18
CA PHE A 162 17.78 1.54 -18.01
C PHE A 162 18.70 2.71 -18.28
N ASN A 163 19.98 2.41 -18.42
CA ASN A 163 20.95 3.32 -19.01
C ASN A 163 21.24 2.87 -20.43
N LEU A 164 21.39 3.81 -21.35
CA LEU A 164 21.96 3.47 -22.66
C LEU A 164 23.37 2.92 -22.43
N ALA A 165 23.67 1.76 -23.00
CA ALA A 165 25.03 1.22 -22.96
C ALA A 165 25.97 2.16 -23.72
N SER A 166 27.13 2.45 -23.14
CA SER A 166 28.14 3.28 -23.81
C SER A 166 28.70 2.55 -25.02
N THR A 167 29.40 3.31 -25.87
CA THR A 167 30.18 2.75 -26.97
C THR A 167 31.31 1.86 -26.48
N ASP A 168 31.87 2.18 -25.31
CA ASP A 168 32.83 1.35 -24.60
C ASP A 168 32.13 0.59 -23.46
N LEU A 169 32.05 -0.74 -23.57
CA LEU A 169 31.49 -1.63 -22.56
C LEU A 169 32.41 -1.80 -21.35
N ARG A 170 33.71 -1.49 -21.47
CA ARG A 170 34.68 -1.59 -20.36
C ARG A 170 34.33 -0.65 -19.19
N VAL A 171 33.48 0.34 -19.44
CA VAL A 171 32.92 1.23 -18.40
C VAL A 171 31.91 0.50 -17.49
N HIS A 172 31.31 -0.58 -17.96
CA HIS A 172 30.24 -1.31 -17.25
C HIS A 172 30.66 -2.68 -16.74
N PHE A 173 31.73 -3.25 -17.28
CA PHE A 173 32.20 -4.60 -16.94
C PHE A 173 33.64 -4.56 -16.42
N HIS A 174 33.89 -5.34 -15.38
CA HIS A 174 35.23 -5.62 -14.86
C HIS A 174 35.51 -7.12 -15.01
N SER A 175 36.72 -7.47 -15.43
CA SER A 175 37.16 -8.84 -15.65
C SER A 175 38.64 -8.95 -15.30
N ASP A 176 39.02 -10.01 -14.59
CA ASP A 176 40.43 -10.35 -14.35
C ASP A 176 41.14 -10.85 -15.63
N ASN A 177 40.35 -11.22 -16.64
CA ASN A 177 40.83 -11.57 -17.97
C ASN A 177 40.55 -10.40 -18.93
N GLU A 178 41.57 -9.55 -19.14
CA GLU A 178 41.48 -8.38 -20.02
C GLU A 178 41.28 -8.79 -21.49
N ASP A 179 41.92 -9.86 -21.94
CA ASP A 179 41.80 -10.36 -23.32
C ASP A 179 40.35 -10.71 -23.67
N ALA A 180 39.63 -11.37 -22.76
CA ALA A 180 38.22 -11.71 -22.96
C ALA A 180 37.31 -10.47 -22.95
N LEU A 181 37.62 -9.46 -22.14
CA LEU A 181 36.88 -8.19 -22.12
C LEU A 181 37.10 -7.41 -23.42
N ASP A 182 38.30 -7.50 -23.97
CA ASP A 182 38.65 -6.89 -25.26
C ASP A 182 37.95 -7.58 -26.43
N GLU A 183 37.89 -8.92 -26.42
CA GLU A 183 37.12 -9.70 -27.40
C GLU A 183 35.62 -9.36 -27.35
N LEU A 184 35.06 -9.19 -26.15
CA LEU A 184 33.68 -8.75 -25.94
C LEU A 184 33.45 -7.33 -26.51
N GLN A 185 34.36 -6.39 -26.26
CA GLN A 185 34.28 -5.02 -26.77
C GLN A 185 34.39 -4.97 -28.30
N GLN A 186 35.27 -5.77 -28.89
CA GLN A 186 35.41 -5.86 -30.34
C GLN A 186 34.12 -6.41 -30.97
N SER A 187 33.60 -7.51 -30.44
CA SER A 187 32.34 -8.12 -30.89
C SER A 187 31.18 -7.13 -30.81
N TYR A 188 31.10 -6.37 -29.72
CA TYR A 188 30.09 -5.33 -29.55
C TYR A 188 30.20 -4.21 -30.60
N THR A 189 31.42 -3.79 -30.92
CA THR A 189 31.69 -2.77 -31.94
C THR A 189 31.25 -3.24 -33.32
N GLU A 190 31.55 -4.49 -33.68
CA GLU A 190 31.15 -5.11 -34.95
C GLU A 190 29.63 -5.27 -35.06
N ILE A 191 28.93 -5.60 -33.97
CA ILE A 191 27.46 -5.69 -33.96
C ILE A 191 26.85 -4.31 -34.24
N ARG A 192 27.34 -3.25 -33.60
CA ARG A 192 26.83 -1.88 -33.81
C ARG A 192 27.11 -1.35 -35.22
N ALA A 193 28.23 -1.75 -35.83
CA ALA A 193 28.52 -1.42 -37.22
C ALA A 193 27.55 -2.10 -38.19
N ARG A 194 27.16 -3.35 -37.91
CA ARG A 194 26.17 -4.11 -38.70
C ARG A 194 24.72 -3.67 -38.47
N HIS A 195 24.43 -3.15 -37.28
CA HIS A 195 23.09 -2.71 -36.87
C HIS A 195 23.13 -1.28 -36.29
N PRO A 196 23.20 -0.23 -37.14
CA PRO A 196 23.35 1.16 -36.67
C PRO A 196 22.21 1.66 -35.77
N GLU A 197 21.01 1.08 -35.91
CA GLU A 197 19.83 1.35 -35.09
C GLU A 197 19.83 0.65 -33.73
N PHE A 198 20.79 -0.26 -33.49
CA PHE A 198 20.88 -0.99 -32.22
C PHE A 198 21.32 -0.06 -31.09
N GLN A 199 20.38 0.24 -30.20
CA GLN A 199 20.58 1.02 -28.98
C GLN A 199 20.40 0.11 -27.77
N PRO A 200 21.46 -0.60 -27.35
CA PRO A 200 21.40 -1.48 -26.20
C PRO A 200 21.26 -0.71 -24.90
N TYR A 201 20.44 -1.24 -24.00
CA TYR A 201 20.14 -0.63 -22.72
C TYR A 201 20.55 -1.58 -21.59
N LEU A 202 21.34 -1.08 -20.65
CA LEU A 202 21.73 -1.79 -19.43
C LEU A 202 20.68 -1.57 -18.36
N LYS A 203 20.12 -2.67 -17.86
CA LYS A 203 19.12 -2.66 -16.78
C LYS A 203 19.79 -2.19 -15.50
N LYS A 204 19.35 -1.04 -14.97
CA LYS A 204 19.82 -0.46 -13.70
C LYS A 204 18.94 -0.88 -12.54
N GLN A 205 17.64 -0.90 -12.77
CA GLN A 205 16.64 -1.26 -11.77
C GLN A 205 15.48 -1.92 -12.50
N LEU A 206 15.02 -3.05 -11.98
CA LEU A 206 13.68 -3.56 -12.26
C LEU A 206 12.79 -3.14 -11.10
N ASP A 207 11.48 -3.12 -11.21
CA ASP A 207 10.52 -3.03 -10.09
C ASP A 207 9.22 -3.68 -10.56
N PHE A 208 8.38 -4.11 -9.62
CA PHE A 208 7.07 -4.68 -9.92
C PHE A 208 6.00 -3.67 -9.55
N LEU A 209 5.14 -3.32 -10.51
CA LEU A 209 4.08 -2.33 -10.30
C LEU A 209 2.73 -2.94 -10.61
N PHE A 210 1.71 -2.49 -9.89
CA PHE A 210 0.34 -2.78 -10.23
C PHE A 210 -0.16 -1.72 -11.22
N ARG A 211 -0.84 -2.19 -12.27
CA ARG A 211 -1.67 -1.39 -13.16
C ARG A 211 -3.11 -1.85 -13.05
N PHE A 212 -3.99 -0.92 -12.71
CA PHE A 212 -5.43 -1.15 -12.62
C PHE A 212 -6.16 -0.34 -13.68
N ILE A 213 -6.94 -1.04 -14.51
CA ILE A 213 -7.80 -0.46 -15.55
C ILE A 213 -9.24 -0.82 -15.18
N PRO A 214 -10.02 0.08 -14.56
CA PRO A 214 -11.38 -0.22 -14.13
C PRO A 214 -12.32 -0.46 -15.32
N THR A 215 -13.42 -1.18 -15.09
CA THR A 215 -14.45 -1.41 -16.11
C THR A 215 -15.19 -0.13 -16.52
N LYS A 216 -15.25 0.85 -15.61
CA LYS A 216 -15.76 2.19 -15.83
C LYS A 216 -14.75 3.19 -15.28
N LYS A 217 -14.67 4.39 -15.87
CA LYS A 217 -13.80 5.43 -15.32
C LYS A 217 -14.18 5.73 -13.87
N LEU A 218 -13.18 5.90 -13.01
CA LEU A 218 -13.36 6.08 -11.56
C LEU A 218 -12.88 7.44 -11.11
N THR A 219 -13.51 7.97 -10.06
CA THR A 219 -12.96 9.07 -9.28
C THR A 219 -11.73 8.60 -8.48
N ILE A 220 -10.90 9.53 -8.00
CA ILE A 220 -9.78 9.17 -7.10
C ILE A 220 -10.25 8.42 -5.84
N PRO A 221 -11.28 8.88 -5.10
CA PRO A 221 -11.76 8.15 -3.92
C PRO A 221 -12.17 6.71 -4.21
N ASP A 222 -12.90 6.47 -5.31
CA ASP A 222 -13.34 5.11 -5.68
C ASP A 222 -12.16 4.21 -6.03
N ALA A 223 -11.17 4.75 -6.77
CA ALA A 223 -9.96 4.02 -7.10
C ALA A 223 -9.13 3.71 -5.85
N VAL A 224 -8.95 4.67 -4.93
CA VAL A 224 -8.24 4.47 -3.67
C VAL A 224 -8.90 3.37 -2.83
N ASN A 225 -10.23 3.29 -2.78
CA ASN A 225 -10.93 2.23 -2.06
C ASN A 225 -10.62 0.84 -2.64
N ILE A 226 -10.66 0.69 -3.97
CA ILE A 226 -10.33 -0.58 -4.63
C ILE A 226 -8.86 -0.95 -4.44
N ILE A 227 -7.96 0.02 -4.62
CA ILE A 227 -6.51 -0.18 -4.47
C ILE A 227 -6.17 -0.54 -3.02
N THR A 228 -6.84 0.07 -2.04
CA THR A 228 -6.72 -0.31 -0.62
C THR A 228 -7.19 -1.73 -0.39
N SER A 229 -8.31 -2.15 -0.98
CA SER A 229 -8.74 -3.55 -0.91
C SER A 229 -7.71 -4.51 -1.51
N ILE A 230 -7.01 -4.13 -2.60
CA ILE A 230 -5.89 -4.92 -3.13
C ILE A 230 -4.74 -4.98 -2.12
N ALA A 231 -4.37 -3.86 -1.50
CA ALA A 231 -3.35 -3.82 -0.45
C ALA A 231 -3.74 -4.69 0.77
N ASP A 232 -5.02 -4.75 1.11
CA ASP A 232 -5.54 -5.59 2.21
C ASP A 232 -5.40 -7.09 1.93
N LEU A 233 -5.51 -7.52 0.66
CA LEU A 233 -5.16 -8.88 0.29
C LEU A 233 -3.69 -9.17 0.59
N PHE A 234 -2.79 -8.25 0.25
CA PHE A 234 -1.37 -8.40 0.57
C PHE A 234 -1.11 -8.38 2.07
N ALA A 235 -1.90 -7.63 2.84
CA ALA A 235 -1.81 -7.68 4.29
C ALA A 235 -2.15 -9.07 4.85
N MET A 236 -3.16 -9.74 4.26
CA MET A 236 -3.49 -11.14 4.57
C MET A 236 -2.36 -12.09 4.17
N LEU A 237 -1.80 -11.95 2.96
CA LEU A 237 -0.73 -12.82 2.44
C LEU A 237 0.56 -12.68 3.25
N PHE A 238 0.88 -11.46 3.70
CA PHE A 238 2.08 -11.16 4.48
C PHE A 238 1.89 -11.30 5.98
N PHE A 239 0.65 -11.52 6.44
CA PHE A 239 0.29 -11.52 7.85
C PHE A 239 0.77 -10.26 8.61
N GLY A 240 0.68 -9.10 7.95
CA GLY A 240 1.17 -7.82 8.45
C GLY A 240 0.80 -6.65 7.56
N PRO A 241 1.13 -5.41 7.93
CA PRO A 241 0.68 -4.23 7.18
C PRO A 241 1.32 -4.18 5.78
N ALA A 242 0.46 -3.98 4.79
CA ALA A 242 0.81 -3.76 3.41
C ALA A 242 0.20 -2.42 2.98
N LYS A 243 1.06 -1.42 2.77
CA LYS A 243 0.65 -0.03 2.53
C LYS A 243 0.98 0.39 1.12
N LEU A 244 0.18 1.31 0.60
CA LEU A 244 0.41 1.95 -0.69
C LEU A 244 1.70 2.76 -0.64
N ILE A 245 2.68 2.45 -1.49
CA ILE A 245 3.92 3.22 -1.60
C ILE A 245 3.68 4.44 -2.46
N TYR A 246 2.95 4.32 -3.57
CA TYR A 246 2.57 5.47 -4.38
C TYR A 246 1.34 5.20 -5.23
N LEU A 247 0.75 6.28 -5.75
CA LEU A 247 -0.36 6.23 -6.69
C LEU A 247 -0.18 7.23 -7.83
N LYS A 248 -0.42 6.76 -9.05
CA LYS A 248 -0.50 7.58 -10.25
C LYS A 248 -1.79 7.31 -10.98
N THR A 249 -2.27 8.33 -11.66
CA THR A 249 -3.33 8.24 -12.66
C THR A 249 -2.85 8.88 -13.96
N PHE A 250 -3.63 8.78 -15.04
CA PHE A 250 -3.25 9.30 -16.34
C PHE A 250 -4.34 10.15 -16.95
N VAL A 251 -3.96 11.33 -17.43
CA VAL A 251 -4.77 12.18 -18.31
C VAL A 251 -4.24 12.04 -19.72
N ARG A 252 -5.07 12.18 -20.75
CA ARG A 252 -4.60 12.20 -22.14
C ARG A 252 -4.39 13.63 -22.60
N ASP A 253 -3.23 13.91 -23.21
CA ASP A 253 -3.01 15.19 -23.88
C ASP A 253 -3.88 15.31 -25.16
N GLU A 254 -3.84 16.46 -25.82
CA GLU A 254 -4.57 16.72 -27.07
C GLU A 254 -4.21 15.72 -28.19
N LYS A 255 -3.03 15.09 -28.12
CA LYS A 255 -2.55 14.08 -29.06
C LYS A 255 -2.87 12.64 -28.60
N GLY A 256 -3.65 12.50 -27.53
CA GLY A 256 -4.06 11.22 -26.95
C GLY A 256 -2.98 10.51 -26.12
N ARG A 257 -1.81 11.15 -25.89
CA ARG A 257 -0.69 10.57 -25.15
C ARG A 257 -0.96 10.62 -23.65
N PRO A 258 -0.66 9.54 -22.89
CA PRO A 258 -0.87 9.52 -21.46
C PRO A 258 0.15 10.42 -20.73
N CYS A 259 -0.37 11.35 -19.94
CA CYS A 259 0.36 12.21 -19.02
C CYS A 259 0.15 11.70 -17.60
N PRO A 260 1.20 11.20 -16.93
CA PRO A 260 1.10 10.69 -15.57
C PRO A 260 0.88 11.84 -14.57
N MET A 261 -0.08 11.66 -13.68
CA MET A 261 -0.39 12.55 -12.57
C MET A 261 -0.12 11.82 -11.26
N VAL A 262 0.64 12.45 -10.36
CA VAL A 262 0.90 11.88 -9.03
C VAL A 262 -0.28 12.20 -8.13
N VAL A 263 -0.81 11.18 -7.45
CA VAL A 263 -1.94 11.32 -6.53
C VAL A 263 -1.45 11.07 -5.11
N ILE A 264 -1.70 12.04 -4.23
CA ILE A 264 -1.39 11.97 -2.80
C ILE A 264 -2.70 11.86 -2.01
N PRO A 265 -3.22 10.65 -1.75
CA PRO A 265 -4.38 10.47 -0.88
C PRO A 265 -4.01 10.79 0.57
N SER A 266 -4.92 11.45 1.29
CA SER A 266 -4.76 11.66 2.72
C SER A 266 -5.04 10.35 3.46
N THR A 267 -4.00 9.73 3.98
CA THR A 267 -4.10 8.52 4.82
C THR A 267 -3.66 8.83 6.25
N LEU A 268 -4.24 8.13 7.22
CA LEU A 268 -3.91 8.25 8.64
C LEU A 268 -3.51 6.88 9.16
N ASN A 269 -2.23 6.72 9.48
CA ASN A 269 -1.67 5.48 10.01
C ASN A 269 -0.84 5.77 11.25
N ASP A 270 -0.80 4.81 12.18
CA ASP A 270 0.15 4.88 13.29
C ASP A 270 1.59 4.77 12.79
N LYS A 271 2.51 5.48 13.44
CA LYS A 271 3.94 5.44 13.10
C LYS A 271 4.50 4.01 13.10
N ALA A 272 4.15 3.21 14.11
CA ALA A 272 4.57 1.81 14.22
C ALA A 272 4.06 0.95 13.04
N THR A 273 2.87 1.24 12.52
CA THR A 273 2.31 0.57 11.36
C THR A 273 3.12 0.90 10.10
N ILE A 274 3.52 2.16 9.93
CA ILE A 274 4.37 2.59 8.80
C ILE A 274 5.73 1.90 8.86
N GLU A 275 6.40 1.95 10.02
CA GLU A 275 7.69 1.29 10.24
C GLU A 275 7.62 -0.22 9.93
N ARG A 276 6.60 -0.92 10.44
CA ARG A 276 6.39 -2.35 10.15
C ARG A 276 6.07 -2.62 8.68
N SER A 277 5.34 -1.73 8.02
CA SER A 277 5.02 -1.91 6.60
C SER A 277 6.26 -1.79 5.72
N GLN A 278 7.23 -0.96 6.13
CA GLN A 278 8.50 -0.73 5.46
C GLN A 278 9.60 -1.74 5.83
N ALA A 279 9.42 -2.51 6.92
CA ALA A 279 10.36 -3.54 7.31
C ALA A 279 10.57 -4.54 6.16
N LYS A 280 11.84 -4.91 5.92
CA LYS A 280 12.21 -5.83 4.84
C LYS A 280 11.48 -7.16 5.05
N LYS A 281 10.63 -7.51 4.09
CA LYS A 281 10.04 -8.85 4.00
C LYS A 281 11.07 -9.75 3.31
N ASN A 282 11.13 -11.02 3.71
CA ASN A 282 12.00 -12.00 3.07
C ASN A 282 11.10 -12.97 2.32
N HIS A 283 11.28 -13.10 1.00
CA HIS A 283 10.56 -14.03 0.13
C HIS A 283 10.43 -15.44 0.73
N HIS A 284 11.50 -15.98 1.29
CA HIS A 284 11.52 -17.34 1.85
C HIS A 284 10.77 -17.48 3.18
N ASN A 285 10.46 -16.36 3.84
CA ASN A 285 9.68 -16.34 5.07
C ASN A 285 8.21 -15.96 4.82
N LEU A 286 7.83 -15.67 3.57
CA LEU A 286 6.43 -15.41 3.25
C LEU A 286 5.60 -16.69 3.43
N PRO A 287 4.43 -16.62 4.09
CA PRO A 287 3.56 -17.78 4.21
C PRO A 287 3.09 -18.33 2.86
N LEU A 288 2.87 -17.42 1.91
CA LEU A 288 2.47 -17.70 0.53
C LEU A 288 3.16 -16.68 -0.39
N ASN A 289 3.68 -17.16 -1.53
CA ASN A 289 4.23 -16.34 -2.60
C ASN A 289 3.53 -16.62 -3.94
N ASN A 290 3.95 -15.94 -5.01
CA ASN A 290 3.34 -16.09 -6.33
C ASN A 290 3.48 -17.51 -6.93
N GLY A 291 4.44 -18.31 -6.48
CA GLY A 291 4.59 -19.71 -6.85
C GLY A 291 3.57 -20.64 -6.16
N ASP A 292 3.11 -20.27 -4.96
CA ASP A 292 2.18 -21.08 -4.17
C ASP A 292 0.71 -20.85 -4.56
N VAL A 293 0.39 -19.66 -5.08
CA VAL A 293 -0.99 -19.26 -5.35
C VAL A 293 -1.16 -18.59 -6.71
N ASN A 294 -2.31 -18.84 -7.34
CA ASN A 294 -2.73 -18.06 -8.49
C ASN A 294 -3.27 -16.69 -8.02
N LEU A 295 -2.41 -15.67 -8.02
CA LEU A 295 -2.76 -14.31 -7.60
C LEU A 295 -3.96 -13.76 -8.37
N GLY A 296 -4.10 -14.07 -9.65
CA GLY A 296 -5.23 -13.62 -10.46
C GLY A 296 -6.57 -14.15 -9.95
N VAL A 297 -6.62 -15.44 -9.60
CA VAL A 297 -7.80 -16.07 -8.99
C VAL A 297 -8.05 -15.49 -7.60
N LEU A 298 -7.02 -15.30 -6.78
CA LEU A 298 -7.16 -14.71 -5.45
C LEU A 298 -7.73 -13.29 -5.52
N LEU A 299 -7.16 -12.42 -6.35
CA LEU A 299 -7.64 -11.04 -6.53
C LEU A 299 -9.10 -11.01 -6.98
N SER A 300 -9.48 -11.85 -7.95
CA SER A 300 -10.85 -11.89 -8.46
C SER A 300 -11.87 -12.28 -7.37
N LYS A 301 -11.52 -13.25 -6.51
CA LYS A 301 -12.37 -13.67 -5.39
C LYS A 301 -12.37 -12.64 -4.26
N TRP A 302 -11.19 -12.13 -3.90
CA TRP A 302 -10.99 -11.19 -2.80
C TRP A 302 -11.79 -9.91 -3.01
N LEU A 303 -11.69 -9.29 -4.19
CA LEU A 303 -12.38 -8.04 -4.49
C LEU A 303 -13.92 -8.14 -4.45
N THR A 304 -14.47 -9.36 -4.39
CA THR A 304 -15.92 -9.61 -4.23
C THR A 304 -16.33 -9.97 -2.80
N ARG A 305 -15.38 -10.19 -1.90
CA ARG A 305 -15.60 -10.72 -0.53
C ARG A 305 -14.82 -9.99 0.56
N SER A 306 -14.06 -8.96 0.22
CA SER A 306 -13.13 -8.29 1.15
C SER A 306 -13.83 -7.69 2.37
N ASP A 307 -15.08 -7.25 2.19
CA ASP A 307 -15.97 -6.73 3.24
C ASP A 307 -16.17 -7.73 4.39
N ARG A 308 -16.21 -9.03 4.10
CA ARG A 308 -16.36 -10.10 5.11
C ARG A 308 -15.15 -10.25 6.04
N TYR A 309 -14.00 -9.74 5.62
CA TYR A 309 -12.73 -9.89 6.32
C TYR A 309 -12.23 -8.56 6.90
N LEU A 310 -13.07 -7.53 6.96
CA LEU A 310 -12.68 -6.19 7.40
C LEU A 310 -12.03 -6.20 8.79
N THR A 311 -12.53 -6.99 9.74
CA THR A 311 -11.98 -7.06 11.10
C THR A 311 -10.56 -7.62 11.14
N ILE A 312 -10.28 -8.72 10.42
CA ILE A 312 -8.93 -9.31 10.39
C ILE A 312 -7.96 -8.43 9.61
N VAL A 313 -8.42 -7.85 8.49
CA VAL A 313 -7.64 -6.88 7.72
C VAL A 313 -7.28 -5.69 8.59
N SER A 314 -8.25 -5.13 9.33
CA SER A 314 -8.02 -3.99 10.20
C SER A 314 -6.96 -4.31 11.25
N ALA A 315 -7.06 -5.47 11.92
CA ALA A 315 -6.07 -5.92 12.89
C ALA A 315 -4.65 -6.09 12.29
N LEU A 316 -4.55 -6.61 11.05
CA LEU A 316 -3.27 -6.73 10.35
C LEU A 316 -2.72 -5.37 9.92
N GLN A 317 -3.59 -4.46 9.50
CA GLN A 317 -3.26 -3.11 9.03
C GLN A 317 -3.00 -2.11 10.16
N SER A 318 -3.35 -2.41 11.42
CA SER A 318 -3.24 -1.51 12.58
C SER A 318 -2.26 -2.01 13.65
N LYS A 319 -1.17 -2.66 13.25
CA LYS A 319 -0.23 -3.29 14.18
C LYS A 319 0.55 -2.25 15.03
N VAL A 320 0.08 -2.03 16.26
CA VAL A 320 0.71 -1.18 17.28
C VAL A 320 1.99 -1.80 17.87
N SER A 321 2.87 -0.93 18.38
CA SER A 321 4.16 -1.32 18.99
C SER A 321 4.00 -2.06 20.33
N VAL A 322 2.92 -1.80 21.07
CA VAL A 322 2.62 -2.45 22.36
C VAL A 322 1.37 -3.30 22.20
N ILE A 323 1.50 -4.62 22.43
CA ILE A 323 0.37 -5.54 22.42
C ILE A 323 -0.14 -5.69 23.85
N SER A 324 -1.28 -5.10 24.14
CA SER A 324 -1.97 -5.29 25.42
C SER A 324 -2.75 -6.60 25.50
N ASN A 325 -3.03 -7.08 26.71
CA ASN A 325 -3.83 -8.30 26.92
C ASN A 325 -5.22 -8.26 26.24
N HIS A 326 -5.88 -7.09 26.18
CA HIS A 326 -7.17 -6.98 25.49
C HIS A 326 -7.04 -7.24 23.98
N GLN A 327 -5.95 -6.81 23.36
CA GLN A 327 -5.63 -7.07 21.96
C GLN A 327 -5.40 -8.56 21.72
N ILE A 328 -4.58 -9.20 22.57
CA ILE A 328 -4.31 -10.65 22.50
C ILE A 328 -5.62 -11.44 22.59
N HIS A 329 -6.45 -11.13 23.58
CA HIS A 329 -7.73 -11.79 23.78
C HIS A 329 -8.68 -11.56 22.58
N GLY A 330 -8.72 -10.33 22.06
CA GLY A 330 -9.48 -9.98 20.87
C GLY A 330 -9.05 -10.78 19.64
N ASP A 331 -7.74 -10.87 19.40
CA ASP A 331 -7.16 -11.59 18.27
C ASP A 331 -7.44 -13.10 18.35
N ILE A 332 -7.37 -13.70 19.55
CA ILE A 332 -7.73 -15.11 19.76
C ILE A 332 -9.20 -15.35 19.43
N VAL A 333 -10.10 -14.51 19.94
CA VAL A 333 -11.55 -14.63 19.67
C VAL A 333 -11.82 -14.42 18.19
N LEU A 334 -11.15 -13.46 17.55
CA LEU A 334 -11.27 -13.19 16.13
C LEU A 334 -10.82 -14.40 15.30
N ALA A 335 -9.64 -14.96 15.57
CA ALA A 335 -9.12 -16.14 14.88
C ALA A 335 -10.04 -17.36 15.05
N ALA A 336 -10.55 -17.60 16.26
CA ALA A 336 -11.52 -18.67 16.50
C ALA A 336 -12.82 -18.46 15.69
N THR A 337 -13.29 -17.21 15.60
CA THR A 337 -14.48 -16.86 14.79
C THR A 337 -14.22 -17.05 13.29
N GLN A 338 -12.99 -16.81 12.80
CA GLN A 338 -12.64 -17.09 11.41
C GLN A 338 -12.64 -18.61 11.11
N LEU A 339 -12.13 -19.45 12.03
CA LEU A 339 -12.21 -20.90 11.88
C LEU A 339 -13.66 -21.39 11.80
N GLU A 340 -14.53 -20.86 12.66
CA GLU A 340 -15.97 -21.12 12.62
C GLU A 340 -16.59 -20.67 11.29
N GLY A 341 -16.22 -19.49 10.79
CA GLY A 341 -16.65 -18.98 9.48
C GLY A 341 -16.28 -19.92 8.33
N ILE A 342 -15.05 -20.42 8.30
CA ILE A 342 -14.58 -21.39 7.30
C ILE A 342 -15.41 -22.67 7.34
N ALA A 343 -15.66 -23.21 8.55
CA ALA A 343 -16.47 -24.40 8.70
C ALA A 343 -17.93 -24.17 8.25
N LYS A 344 -18.48 -22.98 8.54
CA LYS A 344 -19.83 -22.60 8.14
C LYS A 344 -19.98 -22.48 6.63
N GLU A 345 -19.01 -21.86 5.94
CA GLU A 345 -19.01 -21.80 4.48
C GLU A 345 -18.93 -23.19 3.84
N ALA A 346 -18.29 -24.16 4.50
CA ALA A 346 -18.25 -25.56 4.08
C ALA A 346 -19.45 -26.42 4.53
N GLY A 347 -20.46 -25.82 5.19
CA GLY A 347 -21.61 -26.54 5.72
C GLY A 347 -21.31 -27.45 6.91
N LYS A 348 -20.18 -27.26 7.60
CA LYS A 348 -19.71 -28.07 8.73
C LYS A 348 -19.94 -27.37 10.09
N ASN A 349 -21.22 -27.15 10.41
CA ASN A 349 -21.64 -26.36 11.58
C ASN A 349 -21.71 -27.14 12.91
N ALA A 350 -21.41 -28.45 12.93
CA ALA A 350 -21.48 -29.22 14.16
C ALA A 350 -20.45 -28.70 15.19
N ASP A 351 -20.84 -28.57 16.46
CA ASP A 351 -19.99 -27.98 17.51
C ASP A 351 -18.62 -28.63 17.67
N LYS A 352 -18.54 -29.95 17.45
CA LYS A 352 -17.28 -30.70 17.52
C LYS A 352 -16.35 -30.44 16.33
N VAL A 353 -16.88 -29.90 15.24
CA VAL A 353 -16.19 -29.77 13.95
C VAL A 353 -15.91 -28.30 13.62
N LYS A 354 -16.69 -27.36 14.15
CA LYS A 354 -16.65 -25.94 13.75
C LYS A 354 -15.27 -25.27 13.86
N PHE A 355 -14.45 -25.66 14.84
CA PHE A 355 -13.08 -25.14 14.98
C PHE A 355 -12.00 -26.08 14.45
N GLN A 356 -12.30 -27.37 14.31
CA GLN A 356 -11.35 -28.38 13.86
C GLN A 356 -11.26 -28.43 12.33
N TYR A 357 -12.38 -28.20 11.62
CA TYR A 357 -12.48 -28.35 10.17
C TYR A 357 -11.42 -27.54 9.41
N GLY A 358 -11.27 -26.26 9.74
CA GLY A 358 -10.28 -25.40 9.07
C GLY A 358 -8.84 -25.88 9.30
N ILE A 359 -8.57 -26.50 10.46
CA ILE A 359 -7.25 -27.01 10.82
C ILE A 359 -6.96 -28.27 10.03
N ASP A 360 -7.88 -29.24 10.03
CA ASP A 360 -7.70 -30.51 9.32
C ASP A 360 -7.55 -30.33 7.81
N ASN A 361 -8.24 -29.35 7.23
CA ASN A 361 -8.30 -29.16 5.77
C ASN A 361 -7.30 -28.14 5.23
N HIS A 362 -6.78 -27.23 6.07
CA HIS A 362 -5.94 -26.12 5.60
C HIS A 362 -4.64 -25.93 6.37
N ALA A 363 -4.49 -26.47 7.58
CA ALA A 363 -3.23 -26.36 8.32
C ALA A 363 -2.22 -27.41 7.87
N SER A 364 -0.97 -27.01 7.69
CA SER A 364 0.14 -27.94 7.47
C SER A 364 0.38 -28.82 8.70
N GLU A 365 0.97 -29.99 8.52
CA GLU A 365 1.33 -30.91 9.61
C GLU A 365 2.21 -30.22 10.69
N LYS A 366 3.13 -29.35 10.26
CA LYS A 366 3.96 -28.54 11.16
C LYS A 366 3.10 -27.62 12.05
N LEU A 367 2.10 -26.95 11.47
CA LEU A 367 1.21 -26.07 12.21
C LEU A 367 0.31 -26.87 13.17
N GLN A 368 -0.24 -27.99 12.73
CA GLN A 368 -1.04 -28.88 13.58
C GLN A 368 -0.22 -29.37 14.78
N THR A 369 1.01 -29.84 14.55
CA THR A 369 1.93 -30.28 15.60
C THR A 369 2.24 -29.16 16.60
N HIS A 370 2.49 -27.95 16.10
CA HIS A 370 2.76 -26.80 16.95
C HIS A 370 1.55 -26.43 17.82
N LEU A 371 0.35 -26.38 17.24
CA LEU A 371 -0.90 -26.10 17.97
C LEU A 371 -1.20 -27.18 19.01
N SER A 372 -1.01 -28.46 18.68
CA SER A 372 -1.14 -29.57 19.62
C SER A 372 -0.22 -29.44 20.82
N ARG A 373 1.04 -29.06 20.60
CA ARG A 373 2.00 -28.83 21.68
C ARG A 373 1.63 -27.60 22.52
N LEU A 374 1.24 -26.50 21.88
CA LEU A 374 0.88 -25.26 22.56
C LEU A 374 -0.37 -25.42 23.45
N LEU A 375 -1.38 -26.12 22.95
CA LEU A 375 -2.65 -26.35 23.65
C LEU A 375 -2.65 -27.61 24.51
N ASP A 376 -1.55 -28.37 24.49
CA ASP A 376 -1.36 -29.64 25.20
C ASP A 376 -2.51 -30.63 24.94
N CYS A 377 -2.65 -31.01 23.66
CA CYS A 377 -3.71 -31.89 23.18
C CYS A 377 -3.30 -32.70 21.94
N ALA A 378 -4.04 -33.77 21.65
CA ALA A 378 -3.88 -34.51 20.40
C ALA A 378 -4.39 -33.68 19.20
N PRO A 379 -3.87 -33.89 17.97
CA PRO A 379 -4.26 -33.11 16.79
C PRO A 379 -5.76 -33.04 16.52
N LYS A 380 -6.47 -34.16 16.75
CA LYS A 380 -7.94 -34.26 16.60
C LYS A 380 -8.75 -33.43 17.62
N ASP A 381 -8.11 -32.95 18.68
CA ASP A 381 -8.74 -32.25 19.80
C ASP A 381 -8.39 -30.75 19.83
N ILE A 382 -7.62 -30.25 18.86
CA ILE A 382 -7.20 -28.84 18.79
C ILE A 382 -8.42 -27.90 18.78
N GLY A 383 -9.41 -28.19 17.94
CA GLY A 383 -10.62 -27.39 17.81
C GLY A 383 -11.42 -27.30 19.11
N LYS A 384 -11.44 -28.38 19.92
CA LYS A 384 -12.04 -28.36 21.25
C LYS A 384 -11.29 -27.42 22.19
N LYS A 385 -9.96 -27.47 22.21
CA LYS A 385 -9.14 -26.57 23.03
C LYS A 385 -9.26 -25.11 22.62
N ILE A 386 -9.39 -24.82 21.33
CA ILE A 386 -9.67 -23.46 20.84
C ILE A 386 -11.06 -22.99 21.31
N SER A 387 -12.08 -23.86 21.27
CA SER A 387 -13.39 -23.55 21.82
C SER A 387 -13.33 -23.21 23.32
N ASP A 388 -12.57 -23.99 24.09
CA ASP A 388 -12.41 -23.77 25.53
C ASP A 388 -11.67 -22.44 25.79
N LEU A 389 -10.60 -22.16 25.04
CA LEU A 389 -9.84 -20.90 25.15
C LEU A 389 -10.70 -19.67 24.83
N ARG A 390 -11.51 -19.72 23.75
CA ARG A 390 -12.48 -18.67 23.44
C ARG A 390 -13.46 -18.46 24.60
N ASN A 391 -13.94 -19.54 25.21
CA ASN A 391 -14.89 -19.47 26.32
C ASN A 391 -14.26 -18.91 27.61
N ASP A 392 -12.98 -19.21 27.88
CA ASP A 392 -12.21 -18.64 29.00
C ASP A 392 -12.08 -17.11 28.88
N ILE A 393 -12.05 -16.59 27.64
CA ILE A 393 -11.99 -15.15 27.36
C ILE A 393 -13.38 -14.51 27.42
N ALA A 394 -14.37 -15.13 26.77
CA ALA A 394 -15.69 -14.51 26.56
C ALA A 394 -16.62 -14.55 27.80
N HIS A 395 -16.39 -15.45 28.75
CA HIS A 395 -17.27 -15.62 29.92
C HIS A 395 -16.59 -15.21 31.23
N VAL A 396 -16.97 -14.03 31.74
CA VAL A 396 -16.36 -13.36 32.91
C VAL A 396 -16.36 -14.21 34.19
N GLY A 397 -17.30 -15.16 34.35
CA GLY A 397 -17.41 -16.03 35.53
C GLY A 397 -16.78 -17.42 35.40
N ARG A 398 -16.15 -17.75 34.25
CA ARG A 398 -15.56 -19.09 34.01
C ARG A 398 -14.10 -19.14 34.46
N SER A 399 -13.67 -20.30 34.98
CA SER A 399 -12.26 -20.53 35.34
C SER A 399 -11.36 -20.47 34.09
N LYS A 400 -10.37 -19.58 34.10
CA LYS A 400 -9.49 -19.27 32.95
C LYS A 400 -8.30 -20.21 32.83
N THR A 401 -8.56 -21.52 32.89
CA THR A 401 -7.53 -22.55 32.98
C THR A 401 -6.53 -22.55 31.83
N LEU A 402 -6.99 -22.45 30.58
CA LEU A 402 -6.10 -22.48 29.41
C LEU A 402 -5.39 -21.14 29.20
N LEU A 403 -6.10 -20.04 29.43
CA LEU A 403 -5.53 -18.71 29.30
C LEU A 403 -4.39 -18.48 30.31
N ASN A 404 -4.57 -18.91 31.56
CA ASN A 404 -3.53 -18.80 32.59
C ASN A 404 -2.30 -19.66 32.26
N LYS A 405 -2.50 -20.86 31.70
CA LYS A 405 -1.42 -21.76 31.27
C LYS A 405 -0.59 -21.13 30.14
N LEU A 406 -1.25 -20.50 29.17
CA LEU A 406 -0.58 -19.80 28.08
C LEU A 406 0.15 -18.54 28.58
N GLY A 407 -0.47 -17.76 29.48
CA GLY A 407 0.15 -16.56 30.07
C GLY A 407 1.41 -16.86 30.89
N SER A 408 1.41 -17.93 31.69
CA SER A 408 2.58 -18.37 32.47
C SER A 408 3.67 -19.01 31.62
N SER A 409 3.34 -19.54 30.43
CA SER A 409 4.34 -19.98 29.45
C SER A 409 4.98 -18.85 28.65
N ALA A 410 4.36 -17.67 28.59
CA ALA A 410 4.92 -16.50 27.91
C ALA A 410 6.02 -15.81 28.75
N GLU A 411 5.94 -15.88 30.08
CA GLU A 411 6.99 -15.37 30.98
C GLU A 411 8.26 -16.24 30.99
N SER A 412 8.18 -17.50 30.55
CA SER A 412 9.34 -18.40 30.40
C SER A 412 9.97 -18.39 29.00
N VAL A 413 9.35 -17.66 28.05
CA VAL A 413 9.89 -17.42 26.69
C VAL A 413 10.19 -15.93 26.53
N GLY A 414 11.11 -15.43 27.37
CA GLY A 414 11.94 -14.31 26.95
C GLY A 414 12.71 -14.73 25.68
N ASP A 415 12.78 -13.84 24.69
CA ASP A 415 13.42 -14.06 23.37
C ASP A 415 12.65 -14.85 22.29
N ILE A 416 11.39 -14.48 22.03
CA ILE A 416 10.96 -14.39 20.62
C ILE A 416 10.96 -12.92 20.23
N ARG A 417 12.16 -12.39 20.00
CA ARG A 417 12.33 -11.25 19.10
C ARG A 417 11.81 -11.72 17.74
N PHE A 418 10.70 -11.14 17.31
CA PHE A 418 10.12 -11.32 15.99
C PHE A 418 11.23 -11.24 14.91
N ARG A 419 11.42 -12.36 14.21
CA ARG A 419 12.11 -12.41 12.91
C ARG A 419 11.07 -12.36 11.80
#